data_AF-W4QN13-F1
#
_entry.id   AF-W4QN13-F1
#
_cell.length_a   1.000
_cell.length_b   1.000
_cell.length_c   1.000
_cell.angle_alpha   90.00
_cell.angle_beta   90.00
_cell.angle_gamma   90.00
#
_symmetry.space_group_name_H-M   'P 1'
#
loop_
_entity.id
_entity.type
_entity.pdbx_description
1 polymer ?
#
loop_
_entity_poly.entity_id
_entity_poly.type
_entity_poly.pdbx_seq_one_letter_code
_entity_poly.pdbx_strand_id
1 'polypeptide(L)'
;MKKKWWKLGLSAVLSVGLLAGCGGDDADQLVSFAIPTEGELGSAIAFPKGSELVEPFNEKLNELVESGKMDELIVQWFDAGEAGESDVAEPTEGSTTLVMGTSADYPPYESIDLATGEIIGFDIDIAKYITSELGYTLQIEDMDFNALIPAMEAGRVDFVLAGMTPTEERKTNVDFSDIYYEAVNLIVTKEKTNVSTLEDLAGLKVGVQLGSIQEGEAEELAEEYGFEVVKLNRIPEIMQELNAGRIDAVLMEDTVAEGHLNSN
;
A
#
# COMPACT_ATOMS: atom_id res chain seq x y z
N MET A 1 2.31 24.34 -18.26
CA MET A 1 2.15 23.33 -19.33
C MET A 1 2.24 21.97 -18.65
N LYS A 2 1.09 21.31 -18.43
CA LYS A 2 0.99 20.07 -17.65
C LYS A 2 1.56 18.91 -18.48
N LYS A 3 2.72 18.37 -18.10
CA LYS A 3 3.31 17.19 -18.74
C LYS A 3 2.69 15.94 -18.10
N LYS A 4 1.70 15.36 -18.78
CA LYS A 4 1.21 14.00 -18.55
C LYS A 4 2.32 13.02 -18.95
N TRP A 5 3.05 12.49 -17.97
CA TRP A 5 4.05 11.44 -18.17
C TRP A 5 3.90 10.37 -17.07
N TRP A 6 2.81 9.59 -17.14
CA TRP A 6 2.83 8.15 -16.94
C TRP A 6 1.48 7.61 -17.45
N LYS A 7 1.53 6.96 -18.62
CA LYS A 7 0.49 6.04 -19.12
C LYS A 7 1.27 4.95 -19.84
N LEU A 8 1.91 4.11 -19.04
CA LEU A 8 2.54 2.85 -19.41
C LEU A 8 2.23 1.93 -18.22
N GLY A 9 1.45 0.87 -18.29
CA GLY A 9 0.68 0.35 -19.40
C GLY A 9 -0.39 -0.58 -18.83
N LEU A 10 -1.65 -0.28 -19.11
CA LEU A 10 -2.76 -1.22 -18.93
C LEU A 10 -2.65 -2.25 -20.07
N SER A 11 -1.74 -3.22 -19.95
CA SER A 11 -1.98 -4.53 -20.54
C SER A 11 -2.65 -5.34 -19.46
N ALA A 12 -3.80 -5.93 -19.77
CA ALA A 12 -4.31 -7.05 -19.01
C ALA A 12 -3.24 -8.14 -19.08
N VAL A 13 -2.34 -8.17 -18.10
CA VAL A 13 -1.41 -9.26 -17.92
C VAL A 13 -2.19 -10.29 -17.12
N LEU A 14 -2.82 -11.23 -17.83
CA LEU A 14 -3.06 -12.54 -17.26
C LEU A 14 -1.66 -13.14 -17.08
N SER A 15 -1.01 -12.86 -15.95
CA SER A 15 0.24 -13.52 -15.59
C SER A 15 -0.10 -14.95 -15.18
N VAL A 16 -0.34 -15.83 -16.15
CA VAL A 16 -0.22 -17.26 -15.92
C VAL A 16 1.27 -17.54 -15.80
N GLY A 17 1.81 -17.40 -14.60
CA GLY A 17 3.15 -17.84 -14.24
C GLY A 17 3.20 -19.35 -14.32
N LEU A 18 3.42 -19.90 -15.52
CA LEU A 18 3.67 -21.33 -15.72
C LEU A 18 5.14 -21.63 -15.36
N LEU A 19 5.46 -21.65 -14.07
CA LEU A 19 6.68 -22.25 -13.57
C LEU A 19 6.41 -23.73 -13.31
N ALA A 20 6.83 -24.58 -14.26
CA ALA A 20 6.93 -26.02 -14.03
C ALA A 20 8.01 -26.29 -12.97
N GLY A 21 7.61 -26.25 -11.69
CA GLY A 21 8.42 -26.62 -10.54
C GLY A 21 7.88 -27.91 -9.92
N CYS A 22 8.68 -28.98 -9.95
CA CYS A 22 8.34 -30.28 -9.40
C CYS A 22 8.04 -30.21 -7.89
N GLY A 23 6.82 -30.58 -7.47
CA GLY A 23 6.60 -31.26 -6.19
C GLY A 23 5.83 -30.54 -5.08
N GLY A 24 4.92 -29.61 -5.41
CA GLY A 24 3.83 -29.17 -4.52
C GLY A 24 2.48 -29.48 -5.17
N ASP A 25 1.40 -29.63 -4.40
CA ASP A 25 0.05 -29.69 -4.99
C ASP A 25 -0.22 -28.33 -5.64
N ASP A 26 -0.28 -28.28 -6.99
CA ASP A 26 -0.55 -27.06 -7.79
C ASP A 26 -1.83 -26.30 -7.35
N ALA A 27 -2.68 -26.92 -6.52
CA ALA A 27 -3.95 -26.39 -6.05
C ALA A 27 -3.86 -25.20 -5.07
N ASP A 28 -2.72 -24.94 -4.43
CA ASP A 28 -2.56 -23.80 -3.50
C ASP A 28 -1.87 -22.58 -4.11
N GLN A 29 -1.51 -22.62 -5.40
CA GLN A 29 -0.98 -21.47 -6.14
C GLN A 29 -1.99 -20.31 -6.13
N LEU A 30 -1.50 -19.08 -5.92
CA LEU A 30 -2.31 -17.87 -6.04
C LEU A 30 -2.37 -17.36 -7.48
N VAL A 31 -3.52 -16.86 -7.88
CA VAL A 31 -3.79 -16.18 -9.15
C VAL A 31 -4.53 -14.88 -8.89
N SER A 32 -4.48 -13.95 -9.85
CA SER A 32 -5.14 -12.66 -9.72
C SER A 32 -5.76 -12.15 -11.02
N PHE A 33 -6.71 -11.22 -10.89
CA PHE A 33 -7.22 -10.43 -12.00
C PHE A 33 -7.56 -9.01 -11.53
N ALA A 34 -7.38 -8.03 -12.41
CA ALA A 34 -7.70 -6.63 -12.12
C ALA A 34 -9.21 -6.39 -12.14
N ILE A 35 -9.68 -5.56 -11.21
CA ILE A 35 -11.05 -5.05 -11.24
C ILE A 35 -11.10 -3.67 -11.90
N PRO A 36 -12.21 -3.30 -12.56
CA PRO A 36 -12.41 -1.93 -13.00
C PRO A 36 -12.44 -1.01 -11.78
N THR A 37 -11.54 -0.04 -11.73
CA THR A 37 -11.48 0.94 -10.66
C THR A 37 -11.92 2.30 -11.18
N GLU A 38 -12.79 2.98 -10.42
CA GLU A 38 -13.22 4.35 -10.71
C GLU A 38 -12.45 5.34 -9.81
N GLY A 39 -11.69 6.26 -10.42
CA GLY A 39 -10.99 7.32 -9.69
C GLY A 39 -9.49 7.37 -9.96
N GLU A 40 -8.82 8.36 -9.37
CA GLU A 40 -7.36 8.41 -9.30
C GLU A 40 -6.93 7.52 -8.11
N LEU A 41 -6.42 6.34 -8.42
CA LEU A 41 -5.80 5.45 -7.45
C LEU A 41 -4.33 5.82 -7.32
N GLY A 42 -3.97 6.31 -6.15
CA GLY A 42 -2.59 6.61 -5.82
C GLY A 42 -2.43 7.01 -4.37
N SER A 43 -1.20 6.91 -3.89
CA SER A 43 -0.85 7.10 -2.49
C SER A 43 -0.34 8.51 -2.25
N ALA A 44 -0.74 9.11 -1.13
CA ALA A 44 -0.34 10.43 -0.70
C ALA A 44 -0.06 10.46 0.81
N ILE A 45 0.80 11.39 1.23
CA ILE A 45 1.11 11.64 2.64
C ILE A 45 -0.06 12.38 3.26
N ALA A 46 -0.61 11.88 4.37
CA ALA A 46 -1.71 12.55 5.07
C ALA A 46 -1.18 13.41 6.22
N PHE A 47 -1.79 14.57 6.42
CA PHE A 47 -1.44 15.54 7.45
C PHE A 47 -2.69 16.04 8.20
N PRO A 48 -2.57 16.52 9.45
CA PRO A 48 -3.64 17.23 10.10
C PRO A 48 -4.17 18.38 9.23
N LYS A 49 -5.48 18.65 9.31
CA LYS A 49 -6.10 19.75 8.56
C LYS A 49 -5.42 21.08 8.86
N GLY A 50 -5.03 21.81 7.81
CA GLY A 50 -4.32 23.08 7.89
C GLY A 50 -2.85 22.96 8.27
N SER A 51 -2.24 21.77 8.14
CA SER A 51 -0.84 21.55 8.49
C SER A 51 0.12 22.40 7.65
N GLU A 52 1.09 23.02 8.32
CA GLU A 52 2.17 23.77 7.69
C GLU A 52 3.22 22.84 7.03
N LEU A 53 3.11 21.52 7.24
CA LEU A 53 4.04 20.52 6.68
C LEU A 53 3.72 20.14 5.23
N VAL A 54 2.51 20.38 4.74
CA VAL A 54 2.07 19.94 3.40
C VAL A 54 2.97 20.51 2.30
N GLU A 55 3.16 21.82 2.27
CA GLU A 55 3.96 22.49 1.22
C GLU A 55 5.45 22.11 1.28
N PRO A 56 6.14 22.12 2.44
CA PRO A 56 7.52 21.64 2.53
C PRO A 56 7.69 20.17 2.11
N PHE A 57 6.75 19.28 2.45
CA PHE A 57 6.81 17.89 2.04
C PHE A 57 6.60 17.75 0.53
N ASN A 58 5.67 18.50 -0.06
CA ASN A 58 5.48 18.52 -1.52
C ASN A 58 6.72 19.05 -2.26
N GLU A 59 7.40 20.07 -1.72
CA GLU A 59 8.66 20.56 -2.29
C GLU A 59 9.71 19.43 -2.32
N LYS A 60 9.87 18.69 -1.23
CA LYS A 60 10.82 17.56 -1.14
C LYS A 60 10.42 16.33 -1.94
N LEU A 61 9.13 16.03 -2.07
CA LEU A 61 8.65 15.01 -3.00
C LEU A 61 9.00 15.36 -4.44
N ASN A 62 8.80 16.62 -4.85
CA ASN A 62 9.15 17.07 -6.18
C ASN A 62 10.67 17.00 -6.43
N GLU A 63 11.50 17.40 -5.46
CA GLU A 63 12.96 17.23 -5.55
C GLU A 63 13.39 15.76 -5.66
N LEU A 64 12.74 14.87 -4.90
CA LEU A 64 12.97 13.42 -4.95
C LEU A 64 12.66 12.84 -6.35
N VAL A 65 11.58 13.31 -6.98
CA VAL A 65 11.23 12.96 -8.36
C VAL A 65 12.20 13.57 -9.37
N GLU A 66 12.50 14.87 -9.27
CA GLU A 66 13.37 15.58 -10.23
C GLU A 66 14.82 15.07 -10.22
N SER A 67 15.29 14.60 -9.06
CA SER A 67 16.62 14.01 -8.92
C SER A 67 16.73 12.58 -9.49
N GLY A 68 15.59 11.93 -9.77
CA GLY A 68 15.53 10.52 -10.16
C GLY A 68 15.61 9.55 -8.98
N LYS A 69 15.71 10.05 -7.75
CA LYS A 69 15.80 9.21 -6.55
C LYS A 69 14.49 8.45 -6.30
N MET A 70 13.34 9.03 -6.66
CA MET A 70 12.07 8.31 -6.63
C MET A 70 12.09 7.05 -7.50
N ASP A 71 12.62 7.14 -8.72
CA ASP A 71 12.72 5.99 -9.63
C ASP A 71 13.65 4.91 -9.05
N GLU A 72 14.75 5.30 -8.39
CA GLU A 72 15.63 4.36 -7.70
C GLU A 72 14.90 3.63 -6.57
N LEU A 73 14.10 4.34 -5.76
CA LEU A 73 13.32 3.74 -4.68
C LEU A 73 12.23 2.80 -5.23
N ILE A 74 11.59 3.16 -6.34
CA ILE A 74 10.61 2.29 -7.00
C ILE A 74 11.30 1.00 -7.46
N VAL A 75 12.44 1.09 -8.15
CA VAL A 75 13.18 -0.12 -8.58
C VAL A 75 13.64 -0.95 -7.38
N GLN A 76 14.13 -0.31 -6.32
CA GLN A 76 14.59 -1.00 -5.11
C GLN A 76 13.47 -1.82 -4.47
N TRP A 77 12.31 -1.20 -4.25
CA TRP A 77 11.25 -1.79 -3.44
C TRP A 77 10.27 -2.65 -4.26
N PHE A 78 10.01 -2.31 -5.52
CA PHE A 78 9.01 -2.99 -6.35
C PHE A 78 9.64 -3.98 -7.33
N ASP A 79 10.86 -3.76 -7.84
CA ASP A 79 11.52 -4.69 -8.77
C ASP A 79 12.52 -5.63 -8.08
N ALA A 80 13.33 -5.11 -7.14
CA ALA A 80 14.39 -5.88 -6.49
C ALA A 80 13.94 -6.54 -5.17
N GLY A 81 13.00 -5.93 -4.46
CA GLY A 81 12.48 -6.44 -3.18
C GLY A 81 13.53 -6.46 -2.06
N GLU A 82 14.57 -5.61 -2.15
CA GLU A 82 15.64 -5.56 -1.16
C GLU A 82 15.63 -4.23 -0.41
N ALA A 83 15.80 -4.29 0.92
CA ALA A 83 16.10 -3.10 1.71
C ALA A 83 17.49 -2.57 1.30
N GLY A 84 17.52 -1.38 0.71
CA GLY A 84 18.77 -0.68 0.40
C GLY A 84 19.44 -0.15 1.65
N GLU A 85 20.76 0.03 1.58
CA GLU A 85 21.49 0.79 2.61
C GLU A 85 21.07 2.25 2.49
N SER A 86 20.33 2.77 3.50
CA SER A 86 19.83 4.14 3.45
C SER A 86 20.98 5.13 3.67
N ASP A 87 21.45 5.77 2.60
CA ASP A 87 22.46 6.85 2.63
C ASP A 87 21.91 8.19 3.20
N VAL A 88 20.81 8.15 3.97
CA VAL A 88 20.18 9.33 4.54
C VAL A 88 21.02 9.83 5.70
N ALA A 89 21.37 11.11 5.68
CA ALA A 89 22.19 11.71 6.73
C ALA A 89 21.50 11.61 8.09
N GLU A 90 22.22 11.12 9.10
CA GLU A 90 21.73 11.10 10.47
C GLU A 90 21.43 12.53 10.96
N PRO A 91 20.29 12.76 11.60
CA PRO A 91 19.88 14.09 12.02
C PRO A 91 20.82 14.67 13.09
N THR A 92 20.89 15.99 13.13
CA THR A 92 21.78 16.72 14.06
C THR A 92 21.18 16.85 15.47
N GLU A 93 22.03 16.87 16.49
CA GLU A 93 21.61 17.10 17.89
C GLU A 93 20.80 18.40 18.02
N GLY A 94 19.57 18.30 18.55
CA GLY A 94 18.66 19.43 18.76
C GLY A 94 17.58 19.61 17.68
N SER A 95 17.49 18.69 16.70
CA SER A 95 16.39 18.62 15.74
C SER A 95 15.05 18.27 16.40
N THR A 96 13.96 18.86 15.90
CA THR A 96 12.59 18.48 16.30
C THR A 96 12.27 17.09 15.72
N THR A 97 11.57 16.26 16.49
CA THR A 97 11.09 14.95 16.04
C THR A 97 9.70 15.06 15.45
N LEU A 98 9.52 14.50 14.26
CA LEU A 98 8.20 14.22 13.70
C LEU A 98 7.89 12.74 13.88
N VAL A 99 6.68 12.45 14.33
CA VAL A 99 6.15 11.10 14.52
C VAL A 99 5.29 10.74 13.31
N MET A 100 5.69 9.73 12.56
CA MET A 100 4.94 9.18 11.44
C MET A 100 4.10 7.99 11.90
N GLY A 101 2.81 8.00 11.60
CA GLY A 101 1.96 6.81 11.70
C GLY A 101 2.04 5.99 10.41
N THR A 102 2.18 4.66 10.54
CA THR A 102 2.14 3.73 9.41
C THR A 102 1.49 2.38 9.80
N SER A 103 1.22 1.52 8.82
CA SER A 103 0.66 0.16 9.02
C SER A 103 1.66 -0.86 8.50
N ALA A 104 2.63 -1.28 9.32
CA ALA A 104 3.82 -2.05 8.92
C ALA A 104 3.56 -3.53 8.55
N ASP A 105 2.53 -3.76 7.75
CA ASP A 105 2.05 -5.04 7.25
C ASP A 105 1.75 -5.00 5.74
N TYR A 106 2.20 -3.96 5.04
CA TYR A 106 1.85 -3.62 3.67
C TYR A 106 3.09 -3.55 2.74
N PRO A 107 3.91 -4.62 2.62
CA PRO A 107 5.05 -4.60 1.70
C PRO A 107 4.58 -4.47 0.25
N PRO A 108 5.27 -3.69 -0.59
CA PRO A 108 6.60 -3.12 -0.35
C PRO A 108 6.62 -1.70 0.25
N TYR A 109 5.47 -1.12 0.61
CA TYR A 109 5.38 0.24 1.15
C TYR A 109 5.95 0.35 2.56
N GLU A 110 5.48 -0.52 3.45
CA GLU A 110 5.97 -0.62 4.82
C GLU A 110 5.84 -2.05 5.36
N SER A 111 6.87 -2.52 6.04
CA SER A 111 6.87 -3.83 6.67
C SER A 111 7.90 -3.91 7.78
N ILE A 112 7.75 -4.88 8.68
CA ILE A 112 8.77 -5.19 9.68
C ILE A 112 9.82 -6.12 9.06
N ASP A 113 11.07 -5.67 9.04
CA ASP A 113 12.21 -6.53 8.74
C ASP A 113 12.34 -7.60 9.83
N LEU A 114 12.22 -8.88 9.46
CA LEU A 114 12.21 -9.98 10.42
C LEU A 114 13.61 -10.27 11.02
N ALA A 115 14.68 -9.80 10.39
CA ALA A 115 16.05 -9.96 10.87
C ALA A 115 16.43 -8.87 11.88
N THR A 116 16.01 -7.63 11.65
CA THR A 116 16.38 -6.48 12.50
C THR A 116 15.26 -6.06 13.47
N GLY A 117 14.00 -6.33 13.11
CA GLY A 117 12.82 -5.81 13.80
C GLY A 117 12.49 -4.34 13.48
N GLU A 118 13.20 -3.74 12.53
CA GLU A 118 12.98 -2.35 12.10
C GLU A 118 11.84 -2.28 11.08
N ILE A 119 11.15 -1.14 11.05
CA ILE A 119 10.16 -0.85 10.01
C ILE A 119 10.89 -0.30 8.79
N ILE A 120 10.71 -0.95 7.65
CA ILE A 120 11.37 -0.67 6.37
C ILE A 120 10.33 -0.62 5.25
N GLY A 121 10.69 -0.03 4.11
CA GLY A 121 9.83 -0.01 2.93
C GLY A 121 9.94 1.28 2.14
N PHE A 122 9.24 1.32 1.00
CA PHE A 122 9.21 2.47 0.10
C PHE A 122 8.73 3.75 0.80
N ASP A 123 7.66 3.67 1.58
CA ASP A 123 7.14 4.81 2.35
C ASP A 123 8.16 5.25 3.38
N ILE A 124 8.82 4.30 4.05
CA ILE A 124 9.82 4.59 5.07
C ILE A 124 11.02 5.35 4.49
N ASP A 125 11.50 4.95 3.31
CA ASP A 125 12.62 5.62 2.66
C ASP A 125 12.25 7.03 2.15
N ILE A 126 11.02 7.22 1.65
CA ILE A 126 10.49 8.55 1.32
C ILE A 126 10.46 9.43 2.57
N ALA A 127 9.91 8.94 3.68
CA ALA A 127 9.80 9.69 4.92
C ALA A 127 11.17 10.05 5.49
N LYS A 128 12.12 9.12 5.52
CA LYS A 128 13.51 9.36 5.96
C LYS A 128 14.16 10.45 5.12
N TYR A 129 14.05 10.37 3.79
CA TYR A 129 14.60 11.39 2.89
C TYR A 129 14.02 12.78 3.18
N ILE A 130 12.68 12.90 3.17
CA ILE A 130 12.01 14.20 3.32
C ILE A 130 12.33 14.82 4.70
N THR A 131 12.21 14.04 5.77
CA THR A 131 12.47 14.54 7.13
C THR A 131 13.91 14.98 7.33
N SER A 132 14.88 14.22 6.81
CA SER A 132 16.30 14.59 6.82
C SER A 132 16.56 15.90 6.06
N GLU A 133 16.05 16.05 4.85
CA GLU A 133 16.23 17.26 4.03
C GLU A 133 15.57 18.50 4.66
N LEU A 134 14.53 18.30 5.47
CA LEU A 134 13.87 19.36 6.25
C LEU A 134 14.49 19.58 7.64
N GLY A 135 15.48 18.78 8.05
CA GLY A 135 16.19 18.90 9.32
C GLY A 135 15.43 18.36 10.54
N TYR A 136 14.48 17.45 10.33
CA TYR A 136 13.76 16.73 11.38
C TYR A 136 14.38 15.37 11.69
N THR A 137 14.16 14.89 12.92
CA THR A 137 14.27 13.45 13.22
C THR A 137 12.93 12.76 12.90
N LEU A 138 12.98 11.49 12.52
CA LEU A 138 11.81 10.67 12.28
C LEU A 138 11.65 9.62 13.39
N GLN A 139 10.47 9.58 13.98
CA GLN A 139 9.99 8.46 14.80
C GLN A 139 8.84 7.79 14.05
N ILE A 140 8.82 6.46 14.03
CA ILE A 140 7.82 5.66 13.29
C ILE A 140 6.97 4.89 14.29
N GLU A 141 5.65 5.01 14.17
CA GLU A 141 4.66 4.32 14.99
C GLU A 141 3.81 3.40 14.10
N ASP A 142 3.94 2.09 14.30
CA ASP A 142 3.08 1.08 13.67
C ASP A 142 1.73 0.96 14.39
N MET A 143 0.65 0.98 13.63
CA MET A 143 -0.71 0.76 14.11
C MET A 143 -1.62 0.25 12.98
N ASP A 144 -2.82 -0.23 13.34
CA ASP A 144 -3.78 -0.70 12.34
C ASP A 144 -4.16 0.45 11.38
N PHE A 145 -4.29 0.16 10.09
CA PHE A 145 -4.54 1.16 9.05
C PHE A 145 -5.74 2.07 9.36
N ASN A 146 -6.85 1.50 9.86
CA ASN A 146 -8.04 2.25 10.26
C ASN A 146 -7.82 3.20 11.47
N ALA A 147 -6.74 3.04 12.23
CA ALA A 147 -6.41 3.86 13.38
C ALA A 147 -5.54 5.08 13.03
N LEU A 148 -4.98 5.13 11.81
CA LEU A 148 -4.03 6.16 11.38
C LEU A 148 -4.62 7.58 11.41
N ILE A 149 -5.72 7.82 10.69
CA ILE A 149 -6.40 9.12 10.68
C ILE A 149 -6.85 9.52 12.10
N PRO A 150 -7.54 8.66 12.88
CA PRO A 150 -7.88 8.98 14.27
C PRO A 150 -6.67 9.30 15.17
N ALA A 151 -5.53 8.63 14.97
CA ALA A 151 -4.31 8.91 15.73
C ALA A 151 -3.73 10.27 15.38
N MET A 152 -3.76 10.65 14.09
CA MET A 152 -3.31 11.95 13.61
C MET A 152 -4.23 13.08 14.10
N GLU A 153 -5.56 12.91 14.05
CA GLU A 153 -6.52 13.86 14.61
C GLU A 153 -6.35 14.06 16.13
N ALA A 154 -5.98 12.99 16.84
CA ALA A 154 -5.68 13.03 18.27
C ALA A 154 -4.31 13.64 18.60
N GLY A 155 -3.49 13.98 17.60
CA GLY A 155 -2.14 14.50 17.78
C GLY A 155 -1.14 13.48 18.34
N ARG A 156 -1.39 12.17 18.13
CA ARG A 156 -0.43 11.11 18.50
C ARG A 156 0.65 10.91 17.45
N VAL A 157 0.35 11.24 16.20
CA VAL A 157 1.29 11.26 15.07
C VAL A 157 1.14 12.60 14.35
N ASP A 158 2.23 13.09 13.78
CA ASP A 158 2.31 14.38 13.08
C ASP A 158 1.91 14.28 11.60
N PHE A 159 2.12 13.11 10.99
CA PHE A 159 1.70 12.78 9.63
C PHE A 159 1.55 11.27 9.46
N VAL A 160 0.92 10.84 8.36
CA VAL A 160 0.72 9.44 8.01
C VAL A 160 1.30 9.16 6.63
N LEU A 161 2.03 8.06 6.53
CA LEU A 161 2.53 7.51 5.27
C LEU A 161 2.37 5.99 5.32
N ALA A 162 1.42 5.49 4.55
CA ALA A 162 0.96 4.10 4.61
C ALA A 162 0.19 3.69 3.34
N GLY A 163 0.70 4.00 2.15
CA GLY A 163 -0.01 3.73 0.89
C GLY A 163 -1.41 4.39 0.80
N MET A 164 -1.62 5.52 1.50
CA MET A 164 -2.98 6.02 1.74
C MET A 164 -3.53 6.82 0.56
N THR A 165 -4.63 6.35 -0.04
CA THR A 165 -5.32 7.09 -1.10
C THR A 165 -6.04 8.35 -0.59
N PRO A 166 -5.87 9.53 -1.22
CA PRO A 166 -6.50 10.77 -0.80
C PRO A 166 -7.95 10.89 -1.31
N THR A 167 -8.87 10.10 -0.73
CA THR A 167 -10.30 10.15 -1.09
C THR A 167 -10.95 11.47 -0.66
N GLU A 168 -12.05 11.85 -1.32
CA GLU A 168 -12.80 13.06 -0.95
C GLU A 168 -13.33 13.01 0.49
N GLU A 169 -13.69 11.81 0.97
CA GLU A 169 -14.08 11.60 2.37
C GLU A 169 -12.92 11.91 3.32
N ARG A 170 -11.72 11.35 3.07
CA ARG A 170 -10.55 11.60 3.93
C ARG A 170 -10.16 13.08 3.91
N LYS A 171 -10.19 13.72 2.72
CA LYS A 171 -9.93 15.16 2.56
C LYS A 171 -10.86 16.05 3.37
N THR A 172 -12.00 15.57 3.83
CA THR A 172 -12.85 16.35 4.75
C THR A 172 -12.17 16.60 6.10
N ASN A 173 -11.38 15.65 6.58
CA ASN A 173 -10.79 15.64 7.92
C ASN A 173 -9.29 15.90 7.92
N VAL A 174 -8.58 15.55 6.84
CA VAL A 174 -7.12 15.66 6.73
C VAL A 174 -6.73 16.43 5.47
N ASP A 175 -5.48 16.87 5.41
CA ASP A 175 -4.86 17.37 4.18
C ASP A 175 -3.91 16.31 3.63
N PHE A 176 -3.63 16.38 2.33
CA PHE A 176 -2.75 15.44 1.65
C PHE A 176 -1.67 16.15 0.86
N SER A 177 -0.52 15.49 0.71
CA SER A 177 0.48 15.81 -0.30
C SER A 177 -0.06 15.61 -1.72
N ASP A 178 0.78 15.92 -2.71
CA ASP A 178 0.66 15.36 -4.05
C ASP A 178 0.80 13.83 -4.01
N ILE A 179 0.19 13.13 -4.97
CA ILE A 179 0.31 11.68 -5.13
C ILE A 179 1.76 11.33 -5.46
N TYR A 180 2.37 10.42 -4.68
CA TYR A 180 3.75 9.98 -4.89
C TYR A 180 3.86 8.65 -5.64
N TYR A 181 2.77 7.87 -5.72
CA TYR A 181 2.72 6.58 -6.43
C TYR A 181 1.29 6.27 -6.89
N GLU A 182 1.12 5.72 -8.10
CA GLU A 182 -0.17 5.30 -8.65
C GLU A 182 -0.25 3.77 -8.66
N ALA A 183 -1.41 3.20 -8.32
CA ALA A 183 -1.59 1.75 -8.21
C ALA A 183 -2.98 1.31 -8.71
N VAL A 184 -3.23 0.01 -8.83
CA VAL A 184 -4.57 -0.52 -9.15
C VAL A 184 -4.97 -1.65 -8.20
N ASN A 185 -6.25 -1.98 -8.14
CA ASN A 185 -6.73 -3.07 -7.28
C ASN A 185 -6.87 -4.40 -8.05
N LEU A 186 -6.42 -5.48 -7.41
CA LEU A 186 -6.54 -6.85 -7.89
C LEU A 186 -7.39 -7.68 -6.93
N ILE A 187 -8.15 -8.59 -7.49
CA ILE A 187 -8.64 -9.76 -6.77
C ILE A 187 -7.56 -10.82 -6.79
N VAL A 188 -7.19 -11.33 -5.62
CA VAL A 188 -6.24 -12.43 -5.42
C VAL A 188 -7.01 -13.64 -4.86
N THR A 189 -6.80 -14.82 -5.43
CA THR A 189 -7.47 -16.06 -5.01
C THR A 189 -6.55 -17.26 -5.24
N LYS A 190 -6.91 -18.42 -4.67
CA LYS A 190 -6.24 -19.69 -5.00
C LYS A 190 -6.73 -20.19 -6.35
N GLU A 191 -5.84 -20.72 -7.18
CA GLU A 191 -6.16 -21.25 -8.51
C GLU A 191 -7.29 -22.29 -8.44
N LYS A 192 -7.29 -23.16 -7.43
CA LYS A 192 -8.33 -24.18 -7.23
C LYS A 192 -9.74 -23.64 -6.98
N THR A 193 -9.86 -22.37 -6.59
CA THR A 193 -11.17 -21.71 -6.39
C THR A 193 -11.87 -21.47 -7.73
N ASN A 194 -11.12 -21.45 -8.85
CA ASN A 194 -11.63 -21.22 -10.21
C ASN A 194 -12.40 -19.90 -10.38
N VAL A 195 -11.90 -18.82 -9.78
CA VAL A 195 -12.46 -17.46 -9.92
C VAL A 195 -11.61 -16.69 -10.93
N SER A 196 -12.23 -16.12 -11.95
CA SER A 196 -11.55 -15.28 -12.95
C SER A 196 -12.33 -14.03 -13.34
N THR A 197 -13.59 -13.89 -12.89
CA THR A 197 -14.40 -12.69 -13.08
C THR A 197 -15.12 -12.30 -11.78
N LEU A 198 -15.74 -11.11 -11.77
CA LEU A 198 -16.54 -10.65 -10.63
C LEU A 198 -17.78 -11.53 -10.40
N GLU A 199 -18.38 -12.07 -11.45
CA GLU A 199 -19.53 -12.98 -11.35
C GLU A 199 -19.20 -14.29 -10.64
N ASP A 200 -17.96 -14.77 -10.77
CA ASP A 200 -17.51 -15.99 -10.10
C ASP A 200 -17.42 -15.82 -8.57
N LEU A 201 -17.42 -14.59 -8.07
CA LEU A 201 -17.39 -14.29 -6.63
C LEU A 201 -18.73 -14.55 -5.95
N ALA A 202 -19.83 -14.72 -6.69
CA ALA A 202 -21.16 -14.87 -6.12
C ALA A 202 -21.23 -15.96 -5.02
N GLY A 203 -21.62 -15.57 -3.81
CA GLY A 203 -21.71 -16.45 -2.64
C GLY A 203 -20.37 -16.81 -1.97
N LEU A 204 -19.24 -16.30 -2.47
CA LEU A 204 -17.92 -16.47 -1.88
C LEU A 204 -17.63 -15.39 -0.81
N LYS A 205 -16.51 -15.54 -0.12
CA LYS A 205 -16.01 -14.58 0.87
C LYS A 205 -14.78 -13.86 0.34
N VAL A 206 -14.85 -12.52 0.32
CA VAL A 206 -13.76 -11.64 -0.12
C VAL A 206 -13.20 -10.88 1.07
N GLY A 207 -11.92 -11.09 1.37
CA GLY A 207 -11.19 -10.38 2.42
C GLY A 207 -10.76 -8.98 1.98
N VAL A 208 -10.82 -8.02 2.89
CA VAL A 208 -10.35 -6.64 2.72
C VAL A 208 -9.74 -6.10 4.02
N GLN A 209 -8.83 -5.13 3.89
CA GLN A 209 -8.28 -4.41 5.03
C GLN A 209 -9.31 -3.39 5.53
N LEU A 210 -9.58 -3.42 6.83
CA LEU A 210 -10.52 -2.51 7.47
C LEU A 210 -10.03 -1.06 7.36
N GLY A 211 -10.91 -0.15 6.92
CA GLY A 211 -10.66 1.27 6.71
C GLY A 211 -10.02 1.61 5.36
N SER A 212 -9.70 0.63 4.52
CA SER A 212 -9.10 0.83 3.21
C SER A 212 -10.14 1.23 2.15
N ILE A 213 -9.68 1.68 0.98
CA ILE A 213 -10.61 1.98 -0.13
C ILE A 213 -11.20 0.69 -0.72
N GLN A 214 -10.45 -0.41 -0.64
CA GLN A 214 -10.88 -1.74 -1.08
C GLN A 214 -12.06 -2.25 -0.25
N GLU A 215 -12.20 -1.84 1.01
CA GLU A 215 -13.41 -2.12 1.79
C GLU A 215 -14.66 -1.55 1.11
N GLY A 216 -14.65 -0.26 0.77
CA GLY A 216 -15.78 0.40 0.11
C GLY A 216 -16.05 -0.18 -1.27
N GLU A 217 -15.00 -0.40 -2.07
CA GLU A 217 -15.14 -1.04 -3.39
C GLU A 217 -15.72 -2.46 -3.29
N ALA A 218 -15.26 -3.27 -2.33
CA ALA A 218 -15.77 -4.61 -2.13
C ALA A 218 -17.23 -4.60 -1.68
N GLU A 219 -17.66 -3.63 -0.86
CA GLU A 219 -19.06 -3.48 -0.46
C GLU A 219 -19.95 -3.14 -1.65
N GLU A 220 -19.55 -2.19 -2.49
CA GLU A 220 -20.29 -1.82 -3.71
C GLU A 220 -20.40 -3.02 -4.67
N LEU A 221 -19.28 -3.72 -4.90
CA LEU A 221 -19.26 -4.92 -5.74
C LEU A 221 -20.08 -6.07 -5.13
N ALA A 222 -20.11 -6.21 -3.80
CA ALA A 222 -20.90 -7.24 -3.14
C ALA A 222 -22.41 -7.04 -3.34
N GLU A 223 -22.87 -5.78 -3.39
CA GLU A 223 -24.27 -5.46 -3.70
C GLU A 223 -24.66 -5.88 -5.13
N GLU A 224 -23.72 -5.78 -6.09
CA GLU A 224 -23.95 -6.13 -7.49
C GLU A 224 -23.80 -7.64 -7.75
N TYR A 225 -22.75 -8.27 -7.24
CA TYR A 225 -22.34 -9.64 -7.58
C TYR A 225 -22.68 -10.68 -6.50
N GLY A 226 -23.07 -10.26 -5.30
CA GLY A 226 -23.67 -11.14 -4.28
C GLY A 226 -22.68 -12.00 -3.48
N PHE A 227 -21.52 -11.46 -3.12
CA PHE A 227 -20.53 -12.10 -2.23
C PHE A 227 -20.52 -11.50 -0.81
N GLU A 228 -19.82 -12.13 0.12
CA GLU A 228 -19.65 -11.65 1.51
C GLU A 228 -18.32 -10.93 1.67
N VAL A 229 -18.34 -9.70 2.21
CA VAL A 229 -17.12 -8.95 2.54
C VAL A 229 -16.66 -9.30 3.95
N VAL A 230 -15.41 -9.75 4.09
CA VAL A 230 -14.76 -10.06 5.36
C VAL A 230 -13.69 -9.02 5.65
N LYS A 231 -13.87 -8.24 6.71
CA LYS A 231 -13.00 -7.12 7.08
C LYS A 231 -12.05 -7.55 8.20
N LEU A 232 -10.75 -7.35 8.01
CA LEU A 232 -9.71 -7.66 9.00
C LEU A 232 -8.72 -6.51 9.09
N ASN A 233 -7.96 -6.44 10.19
CA ASN A 233 -7.15 -5.26 10.47
C ASN A 233 -5.86 -5.22 9.63
N ARG A 234 -5.27 -6.38 9.35
CA ARG A 234 -3.91 -6.47 8.78
C ARG A 234 -3.86 -7.46 7.61
N ILE A 235 -3.09 -7.14 6.57
CA ILE A 235 -2.95 -7.99 5.37
C ILE A 235 -2.48 -9.42 5.71
N PRO A 236 -1.50 -9.64 6.61
CA PRO A 236 -1.10 -10.98 7.02
C PRO A 236 -2.24 -11.81 7.62
N GLU A 237 -3.18 -11.18 8.33
CA GLU A 237 -4.37 -11.86 8.87
C GLU A 237 -5.29 -12.29 7.74
N ILE A 238 -5.55 -11.41 6.77
CA ILE A 238 -6.37 -11.71 5.59
C ILE A 238 -5.76 -12.86 4.79
N MET A 239 -4.44 -12.81 4.55
CA MET A 239 -3.74 -13.87 3.82
C MET A 239 -3.73 -15.19 4.59
N GLN A 240 -3.69 -15.18 5.92
CA GLN A 240 -3.86 -16.38 6.73
C GLN A 240 -5.27 -16.98 6.61
N GLU A 241 -6.31 -16.15 6.56
CA GLU A 241 -7.68 -16.61 6.32
C GLU A 241 -7.83 -17.23 4.92
N LEU A 242 -7.24 -16.62 3.90
CA LEU A 242 -7.22 -17.15 2.52
C LEU A 242 -6.49 -18.50 2.47
N ASN A 243 -5.31 -18.56 3.08
CA ASN A 243 -4.51 -19.78 3.14
C ASN A 243 -5.22 -20.92 3.87
N ALA A 244 -5.95 -20.61 4.94
CA ALA A 244 -6.76 -21.56 5.68
C ALA A 244 -8.08 -21.93 5.00
N GLY A 245 -8.45 -21.30 3.87
CA GLY A 245 -9.71 -21.51 3.17
C GLY A 245 -10.93 -21.02 3.96
N ARG A 246 -10.74 -20.03 4.83
CA ARG A 246 -11.83 -19.38 5.57
C ARG A 246 -12.43 -18.20 4.81
N ILE A 247 -11.65 -17.63 3.89
CA ILE A 247 -12.09 -16.75 2.80
C ILE A 247 -11.61 -17.32 1.45
N ASP A 248 -12.24 -16.90 0.36
CA ASP A 248 -12.04 -17.47 -0.97
C ASP A 248 -11.20 -16.55 -1.89
N ALA A 249 -11.25 -15.24 -1.64
CA ALA A 249 -10.49 -14.24 -2.37
C ALA A 249 -10.14 -13.06 -1.47
N VAL A 250 -9.26 -12.19 -1.95
CA VAL A 250 -8.84 -10.95 -1.29
C VAL A 250 -8.84 -9.83 -2.32
N LEU A 251 -9.39 -8.67 -1.97
CA LEU A 251 -9.24 -7.46 -2.76
C LEU A 251 -8.14 -6.58 -2.14
N MET A 252 -7.07 -6.35 -2.88
CA MET A 252 -5.91 -5.56 -2.44
C MET A 252 -5.26 -4.84 -3.62
N GLU A 253 -4.31 -3.95 -3.33
CA GLU A 253 -3.52 -3.27 -4.34
C GLU A 253 -2.58 -4.24 -5.09
N ASP A 254 -2.29 -3.94 -6.35
CA ASP A 254 -1.51 -4.76 -7.27
C ASP A 254 -0.09 -5.00 -6.79
N THR A 255 0.60 -3.96 -6.35
CA THR A 255 1.98 -4.02 -5.86
C THR A 255 2.12 -4.91 -4.61
N VAL A 256 1.13 -4.89 -3.73
CA VAL A 256 1.07 -5.77 -2.54
C VAL A 256 0.69 -7.20 -2.94
N ALA A 257 -0.25 -7.35 -3.86
CA ALA A 257 -0.63 -8.65 -4.41
C ALA A 257 0.56 -9.36 -5.06
N GLU A 258 1.39 -8.65 -5.82
CA GLU A 258 2.58 -9.20 -6.48
C GLU A 258 3.56 -9.85 -5.49
N GLY A 259 3.78 -9.21 -4.33
CA GLY A 259 4.61 -9.77 -3.27
C GLY A 259 4.10 -11.14 -2.78
N HIS A 260 2.79 -11.32 -2.67
CA HIS A 260 2.17 -12.58 -2.29
C HIS A 260 2.14 -13.62 -3.43
N LEU A 261 1.94 -13.18 -4.67
CA LEU A 261 1.94 -14.06 -5.85
C LEU A 261 3.32 -14.68 -6.09
N ASN A 262 4.39 -13.90 -5.90
CA ASN A 262 5.77 -14.34 -6.12
C ASN A 262 6.36 -15.18 -4.97
N SER A 263 5.74 -15.14 -3.80
CA SER A 263 6.19 -15.86 -2.59
C SER A 263 5.57 -17.25 -2.42
N ASN A 264 4.69 -17.69 -3.35
CA ASN A 264 4.09 -19.03 -3.35
C ASN A 264 4.95 -20.08 -4.05
#